data_AF-A0A8J5TEX7-F1
#
_entry.id   AF-A0A8J5TEX7-F1
#
_cell.length_a   1.000
_cell.length_b   1.000
_cell.length_c   1.000
_cell.angle_alpha   90.00
_cell.angle_beta   90.00
_cell.angle_gamma   90.00
#
_symmetry.space_group_name_H-M   'P 1'
#
loop_
_entity.id
_entity.type
_entity.pdbx_description
1 polymer ?
#
loop_
_entity_poly.entity_id
_entity_poly.type
_entity_poly.pdbx_seq_one_letter_code
_entity_poly.pdbx_strand_id
1 'polypeptide(L)'
;MASAIVPDIWQWIRSLPKQWRRESCSLQICSSSFTNQSLNLIITCHSEAQSLDLSWSICAEFHDPISLWSSHYSRLQSANGSDVAANLLQDIIGGVLRYGPYSSKKSLLRLPNVQVSEDSGKIFNLAALTLALMVCIYEAPSTLRRDLIGKIGAQLMRGDMRGAAKKLLLAMGSNMEEQWMRSLNLAVTNWAMEGHRSGGTTASPFGAFSYAVSASRLWKVELYCPVVAMIMEHPSHHTKDEKLRFSLSYQQLEAVIQFVYRVAFRENWIDVTVNVDNIRCDLIQLVSETLMAKQGYGSDEKHFPSRISLQLTPLAQADILSLTVSRSTDNPVQEVDTERGLDASLGAAPATIGFTVSAHEKVTRTLRPWKFEHSVQGNTATASWFLHGGSEGREVFSSEPPKLELLQPRSWFRNRYTNPGRPFTRGGGVIFAGDEYGEGVCWRMAMAAAGKTVEWEIKGRIWVTYLPNKKKTLHVETRRLEFRELLRLTITQ
;
A
#
# COMPACT_ATOMS: atom_id res chain seq x y z
N MET A 1 -5.03 -33.54 9.89
CA MET A 1 -4.63 -32.14 10.10
C MET A 1 -3.26 -32.12 10.75
N ALA A 2 -2.18 -32.01 9.98
CA ALA A 2 -0.85 -31.85 10.55
C ALA A 2 -0.66 -30.37 10.90
N SER A 3 -0.52 -30.07 12.18
CA SER A 3 -0.10 -28.77 12.67
C SER A 3 1.24 -28.43 12.01
N ALA A 4 1.25 -27.51 11.04
CA ALA A 4 2.48 -26.95 10.53
C ALA A 4 3.13 -26.17 11.68
N ILE A 5 4.10 -26.79 12.36
CA ILE A 5 4.93 -26.16 13.37
C ILE A 5 5.60 -24.97 12.67
N VAL A 6 5.29 -23.75 13.13
CA VAL A 6 5.98 -22.56 12.65
C VAL A 6 7.41 -22.63 13.20
N PRO A 7 8.44 -22.65 12.35
CA PRO A 7 9.81 -22.71 12.81
C PRO A 7 10.12 -21.44 13.60
N ASP A 8 10.61 -21.60 14.83
CA ASP A 8 11.12 -20.49 15.62
C ASP A 8 12.59 -20.25 15.25
N ILE A 9 12.80 -19.51 14.17
CA ILE A 9 14.12 -19.22 13.60
C ILE A 9 14.96 -18.44 14.62
N TRP A 10 14.33 -17.56 15.39
CA TRP A 10 14.98 -16.84 16.47
C TRP A 10 15.55 -17.75 17.56
N GLN A 11 14.74 -18.68 18.08
CA GLN A 11 15.22 -19.64 19.09
C GLN A 11 16.30 -20.56 18.51
N TRP A 12 16.15 -20.97 17.25
CA TRP A 12 17.16 -21.77 16.57
C TRP A 12 18.51 -21.04 16.50
N ILE A 13 18.54 -19.76 16.14
CA ILE A 13 19.77 -18.96 16.10
C ILE A 13 20.41 -18.84 17.50
N ARG A 14 19.60 -18.65 18.54
CA ARG A 14 20.10 -18.62 19.93
C ARG A 14 20.65 -19.97 20.39
N SER A 15 20.17 -21.06 19.82
CA SER A 15 20.63 -22.42 20.10
C SER A 15 21.90 -22.83 19.34
N LEU A 16 22.41 -21.96 18.45
CA LEU A 16 23.60 -22.25 17.66
C LEU A 16 24.83 -22.46 18.55
N PRO A 17 25.72 -23.39 18.18
CA PRO A 17 26.89 -23.70 18.98
C PRO A 17 27.85 -22.50 19.01
N LYS A 18 28.33 -22.15 20.20
CA LYS A 18 29.38 -21.13 20.39
C LYS A 18 30.75 -21.59 19.84
N GLN A 19 30.95 -22.90 19.74
CA GLN A 19 32.11 -23.55 19.14
C GLN A 19 31.62 -24.45 18.00
N TRP A 20 31.84 -24.01 16.76
CA TRP A 20 31.42 -24.74 15.58
C TRP A 20 32.32 -25.96 15.37
N ARG A 21 31.79 -27.16 15.63
CA ARG A 21 32.45 -28.45 15.31
C ARG A 21 31.98 -29.04 13.97
N ARG A 22 30.84 -28.56 13.47
CA ARG A 22 30.17 -29.02 12.24
C ARG A 22 30.25 -27.87 11.23
N GLU A 23 30.50 -28.19 9.96
CA GLU A 23 30.62 -27.18 8.90
C GLU A 23 29.29 -26.46 8.61
N SER A 24 28.16 -27.11 8.91
CA SER A 24 26.83 -26.55 8.66
C SER A 24 25.76 -26.98 9.68
N CYS A 25 24.73 -26.13 9.80
CA CYS A 25 23.50 -26.38 10.56
C CYS A 25 22.29 -26.02 9.70
N SER A 26 21.22 -26.82 9.75
CA SER A 26 19.99 -26.58 8.98
C SER A 26 18.75 -26.46 9.88
N LEU A 27 17.80 -25.65 9.42
CA LEU A 27 16.46 -25.49 9.99
C LEU A 27 15.44 -25.57 8.86
N GLN A 28 14.46 -26.45 8.99
CA GLN A 28 13.38 -26.55 8.04
C GLN A 28 12.39 -25.39 8.20
N ILE A 29 12.23 -24.60 7.13
CA ILE A 29 11.27 -23.49 7.06
C ILE A 29 9.85 -24.04 6.81
N CYS A 30 9.73 -24.90 5.79
CA CYS A 30 8.48 -25.56 5.44
C CYS A 30 8.76 -26.84 4.64
N SER A 31 7.79 -27.75 4.59
CA SER A 31 7.84 -28.95 3.74
C SER A 31 6.56 -29.14 2.96
N SER A 32 6.69 -29.72 1.77
CA SER A 32 5.58 -30.22 0.96
C SER A 32 5.19 -31.62 1.40
N SER A 33 3.92 -31.78 1.78
CA SER A 33 3.37 -33.08 2.18
C SER A 33 3.14 -34.00 0.99
N PHE A 34 3.14 -33.45 -0.22
CA PHE A 34 2.87 -34.19 -1.46
C PHE A 34 4.15 -34.69 -2.13
N THR A 35 5.27 -33.98 -1.96
CA THR A 35 6.52 -34.27 -2.69
C THR A 35 7.68 -34.66 -1.77
N ASN A 36 7.49 -34.70 -0.45
CA ASN A 36 8.55 -34.90 0.56
C ASN A 36 9.75 -33.93 0.42
N GLN A 37 9.56 -32.83 -0.30
CA GLN A 37 10.56 -31.80 -0.51
C GLN A 37 10.41 -30.71 0.56
N SER A 38 11.53 -30.12 0.97
CA SER A 38 11.56 -29.12 2.04
C SER A 38 12.29 -27.86 1.60
N LEU A 39 11.97 -26.75 2.25
CA LEU A 39 12.74 -25.51 2.18
C LEU A 39 13.48 -25.37 3.50
N ASN A 40 14.80 -25.29 3.44
CA ASN A 40 15.67 -25.25 4.61
C ASN A 40 16.48 -23.96 4.63
N LEU A 41 16.61 -23.36 5.81
CA LEU A 41 17.61 -22.34 6.10
C LEU A 41 18.87 -23.05 6.59
N ILE A 42 19.99 -22.83 5.92
CA ILE A 42 21.29 -23.44 6.23
C ILE A 42 22.27 -22.34 6.63
N ILE A 43 23.05 -22.60 7.67
CA ILE A 43 24.23 -21.81 8.02
C ILE A 43 25.45 -22.65 7.69
N THR A 44 26.39 -22.06 6.98
CA THR A 44 27.73 -22.60 6.78
C THR A 44 28.75 -21.72 7.50
N CYS A 45 29.65 -22.37 8.23
CA CYS A 45 30.70 -21.71 8.98
C CYS A 45 32.06 -22.08 8.37
N HIS A 46 32.82 -21.07 7.96
CA HIS A 46 34.23 -21.22 7.61
C HIS A 46 35.07 -20.61 8.74
N SER A 47 35.85 -21.45 9.41
CA SER A 47 36.71 -21.02 10.51
C SER A 47 38.14 -20.87 9.99
N GLU A 48 38.65 -19.64 9.96
CA GLU A 48 40.09 -19.37 9.90
C GLU A 48 40.60 -19.04 11.31
N ALA A 49 41.89 -19.22 11.56
CA ALA A 49 42.50 -19.33 12.90
C ALA A 49 42.17 -18.21 13.93
N GLN A 50 41.57 -17.09 13.52
CA GLN A 50 41.17 -15.98 14.40
C GLN A 50 39.80 -15.35 14.06
N SER A 51 39.05 -15.84 13.06
CA SER A 51 37.75 -15.25 12.66
C SER A 51 36.74 -16.30 12.19
N LEU A 52 35.47 -16.08 12.54
CA LEU A 52 34.34 -16.89 12.07
C LEU A 52 33.68 -16.18 10.89
N ASP A 53 33.76 -16.80 9.72
CA ASP A 53 33.04 -16.35 8.53
C ASP A 53 31.76 -17.18 8.39
N LEU A 54 30.62 -16.55 8.64
CA LEU A 54 29.30 -17.17 8.52
C LEU A 54 28.64 -16.76 7.20
N SER A 55 28.03 -17.72 6.51
CA SER A 55 27.11 -17.46 5.41
C SER A 55 25.81 -18.25 5.59
N TRP A 56 24.72 -17.63 5.17
CA TRP A 56 23.38 -18.16 5.26
C TRP A 56 22.88 -18.50 3.87
N SER A 57 22.18 -19.61 3.73
CA SER A 57 21.54 -19.97 2.48
C SER A 57 20.14 -20.51 2.68
N ILE A 58 19.27 -20.26 1.71
CA ILE A 58 17.96 -20.90 1.62
C ILE A 58 18.08 -21.96 0.55
N CYS A 59 17.93 -23.22 0.94
CA CYS A 59 18.06 -24.36 0.05
C CYS A 59 16.72 -25.09 -0.08
N ALA A 60 16.41 -25.53 -1.30
CA ALA A 60 15.34 -26.49 -1.52
C ALA A 60 15.93 -27.90 -1.57
N GLU A 61 15.41 -28.78 -0.72
CA GLU A 61 15.84 -30.17 -0.60
C GLU A 61 15.03 -31.03 -1.58
N PHE A 62 15.70 -31.48 -2.65
CA PHE A 62 15.19 -32.44 -3.62
C PHE A 62 15.89 -33.80 -3.44
N HIS A 63 16.17 -34.50 -4.54
CA HIS A 63 17.17 -35.57 -4.56
C HIS A 63 18.57 -35.01 -4.28
N ASP A 64 18.87 -33.81 -4.82
CA ASP A 64 20.08 -33.03 -4.52
C ASP A 64 19.67 -31.66 -3.96
N PRO A 65 20.37 -31.12 -2.94
CA PRO A 65 20.06 -29.82 -2.37
C PRO A 65 20.44 -28.69 -3.34
N ILE A 66 19.48 -27.82 -3.66
CA ILE A 66 19.70 -26.65 -4.52
C ILE A 66 19.69 -25.39 -3.66
N SER A 67 20.79 -24.63 -3.69
CA SER A 67 20.86 -23.31 -3.06
C SER A 67 20.08 -22.30 -3.91
N LEU A 68 19.00 -21.74 -3.35
CA LEU A 68 18.16 -20.75 -4.01
C LEU A 68 18.58 -19.32 -3.67
N TRP A 69 19.19 -19.11 -2.51
CA TRP A 69 19.69 -17.82 -2.07
C TRP A 69 20.88 -17.99 -1.14
N SER A 70 21.83 -17.06 -1.19
CA SER A 70 22.94 -16.97 -0.24
C SER A 70 23.21 -15.54 0.21
N SER A 71 23.55 -15.39 1.49
CA SER A 71 24.05 -14.14 2.07
C SER A 71 25.51 -13.90 1.68
N HIS A 72 26.00 -12.69 1.97
CA HIS A 72 27.45 -12.45 1.96
C HIS A 72 28.09 -13.08 3.20
N TYR A 73 29.40 -13.32 3.12
CA TYR A 73 30.17 -13.76 4.29
C TYR A 73 30.24 -12.63 5.31
N SER A 74 29.77 -12.92 6.52
CA SER A 74 29.87 -12.01 7.66
C SER A 74 31.03 -12.45 8.56
N ARG A 75 32.07 -11.61 8.63
CA ARG A 75 33.20 -11.82 9.53
C ARG A 75 32.82 -11.37 10.94
N LEU A 76 32.71 -12.31 11.87
CA LEU A 76 32.40 -12.05 13.26
C LEU A 76 33.66 -12.16 14.13
N GLN A 77 33.87 -11.14 14.98
CA GLN A 77 34.94 -11.13 15.99
C GLN A 77 34.61 -12.03 17.20
N SER A 78 33.33 -12.33 17.44
CA SER A 78 32.89 -13.29 18.46
C SER A 78 31.54 -13.93 18.10
N ALA A 79 31.29 -15.17 18.53
CA ALA A 79 30.02 -15.88 18.34
C ALA A 79 28.95 -15.48 19.38
N ASN A 80 28.82 -14.18 19.70
CA ASN A 80 27.73 -13.71 20.54
C ASN A 80 26.43 -13.79 19.73
N GLY A 81 25.45 -14.57 20.22
CA GLY A 81 24.21 -14.86 19.48
C GLY A 81 23.40 -13.62 19.06
N SER A 82 23.54 -12.50 19.78
CA SER A 82 22.90 -11.23 19.42
C SER A 82 23.52 -10.58 18.18
N ASP A 83 24.85 -10.62 18.05
CA ASP A 83 25.57 -10.02 16.92
C ASP A 83 25.34 -10.84 15.64
N VAL A 84 25.33 -12.16 15.78
CA VAL A 84 24.99 -13.11 14.70
C VAL A 84 23.58 -12.84 14.19
N ALA A 85 22.62 -12.67 15.08
CA ALA A 85 21.23 -12.44 14.69
C ALA A 85 21.00 -11.05 14.10
N ALA A 86 21.67 -10.00 14.61
CA ALA A 86 21.60 -8.66 14.02
C ALA A 86 22.15 -8.66 12.59
N ASN A 87 23.29 -9.32 12.35
CA ASN A 87 23.88 -9.45 11.01
C ASN A 87 22.97 -10.24 10.07
N LEU A 88 22.41 -11.38 10.52
CA LEU A 88 21.45 -12.12 9.69
C LEU A 88 20.21 -11.28 9.38
N LEU A 89 19.66 -10.54 10.35
CA LEU A 89 18.50 -9.71 10.09
C LEU A 89 18.80 -8.65 9.02
N GLN A 90 19.99 -8.06 9.03
CA GLN A 90 20.46 -7.15 8.00
C GLN A 90 20.59 -7.83 6.63
N ASP A 91 21.16 -9.04 6.58
CA ASP A 91 21.27 -9.84 5.35
C ASP A 91 19.89 -10.21 4.78
N ILE A 92 18.94 -10.55 5.66
CA ILE A 92 17.54 -10.83 5.29
C ILE A 92 16.90 -9.59 4.67
N ILE A 93 17.02 -8.44 5.34
CA ILE A 93 16.49 -7.17 4.85
C ILE A 93 17.11 -6.83 3.49
N GLY A 94 18.43 -6.91 3.38
CA GLY A 94 19.14 -6.72 2.12
C GLY A 94 18.69 -7.70 1.04
N GLY A 95 18.44 -8.96 1.39
CA GLY A 95 17.93 -10.01 0.50
C GLY A 95 16.56 -9.67 -0.07
N VAL A 96 15.61 -9.24 0.76
CA VAL A 96 14.26 -8.84 0.30
C VAL A 96 14.32 -7.63 -0.63
N LEU A 97 15.14 -6.63 -0.28
CA LEU A 97 15.27 -5.41 -1.07
C LEU A 97 15.90 -5.65 -2.44
N ARG A 98 16.76 -6.67 -2.58
CA ARG A 98 17.36 -7.05 -3.87
C ARG A 98 16.34 -7.50 -4.91
N TYR A 99 15.21 -8.04 -4.48
CA TYR A 99 14.09 -8.41 -5.36
C TYR A 99 13.20 -7.22 -5.75
N GLY A 100 13.46 -6.02 -5.21
CA GLY A 100 12.66 -4.83 -5.44
C GLY A 100 12.85 -4.15 -6.79
N PRO A 101 11.91 -3.27 -7.20
CA PRO A 101 11.95 -2.57 -8.48
C PRO A 101 13.16 -1.67 -8.68
N TYR A 102 13.72 -1.13 -7.60
CA TYR A 102 14.82 -0.17 -7.61
C TYR A 102 16.11 -0.76 -7.06
N SER A 103 16.28 -2.08 -7.20
CA SER A 103 17.49 -2.83 -6.84
C SER A 103 18.67 -2.38 -7.71
N SER A 104 19.21 -1.20 -7.44
CA SER A 104 20.51 -0.80 -7.97
C SER A 104 21.58 -1.50 -7.15
N LYS A 105 22.59 -2.08 -7.82
CA LYS A 105 23.75 -2.73 -7.17
C LYS A 105 24.57 -1.77 -6.26
N LYS A 106 24.18 -0.50 -6.12
CA LYS A 106 24.97 0.57 -5.48
C LYS A 106 24.27 1.30 -4.34
N SER A 107 22.97 1.16 -4.12
CA SER A 107 22.31 1.79 -2.96
C SER A 107 22.31 0.83 -1.78
N LEU A 108 23.48 0.68 -1.14
CA LEU A 108 23.54 0.29 0.27
C LEU A 108 22.89 1.43 1.06
N LEU A 109 21.55 1.47 1.07
CA LEU A 109 20.82 2.18 2.11
C LEU A 109 21.45 1.72 3.41
N ARG A 110 22.00 2.66 4.19
CA ARG A 110 22.59 2.35 5.49
C ARG A 110 21.52 1.61 6.28
N LEU A 111 21.70 0.30 6.41
CA LEU A 111 20.73 -0.54 7.09
C LEU A 111 20.56 0.03 8.51
N PRO A 112 19.32 0.30 8.93
CA PRO A 112 19.08 0.83 10.26
C PRO A 112 19.64 -0.18 11.27
N ASN A 113 20.20 0.34 12.36
CA ASN A 113 20.63 -0.51 13.45
C ASN A 113 19.38 -0.99 14.21
N VAL A 114 18.73 -2.02 13.67
CA VAL A 114 17.56 -2.65 14.29
C VAL A 114 18.04 -3.33 15.56
N GLN A 115 17.77 -2.71 16.71
CA GLN A 115 18.14 -3.28 18.00
C GLN A 115 17.33 -4.56 18.23
N VAL A 116 18.05 -5.67 18.34
CA VAL A 116 17.46 -6.97 18.58
C VAL A 116 17.31 -7.17 20.10
N SER A 117 16.11 -6.92 20.61
CA SER A 117 15.71 -7.25 21.99
C SER A 117 15.26 -8.72 22.12
N GLU A 118 15.15 -9.26 23.33
CA GLU A 118 14.66 -10.63 23.58
C GLU A 118 13.27 -10.91 23.00
N ASP A 119 12.43 -9.88 22.87
CA ASP A 119 11.08 -9.95 22.29
C ASP A 119 11.05 -9.89 20.75
N SER A 120 12.21 -9.86 20.09
CA SER A 120 12.33 -9.67 18.63
C SER A 120 12.06 -10.93 17.82
N GLY A 121 11.82 -12.09 18.46
CA GLY A 121 11.71 -13.36 17.75
C GLY A 121 10.65 -13.37 16.66
N LYS A 122 9.50 -12.72 16.89
CA LYS A 122 8.45 -12.60 15.87
C LYS A 122 8.83 -11.69 14.71
N ILE A 123 9.56 -10.60 14.99
CA ILE A 123 10.09 -9.70 13.96
C ILE A 123 11.05 -10.46 13.05
N PHE A 124 11.91 -11.25 13.68
CA PHE A 124 12.89 -12.08 12.98
C PHE A 124 12.22 -13.14 12.10
N ASN A 125 11.29 -13.91 12.68
CA ASN A 125 10.55 -14.94 11.94
C ASN A 125 9.78 -14.34 10.78
N LEU A 126 9.14 -13.18 10.95
CA LEU A 126 8.47 -12.46 9.86
C LEU A 126 9.45 -12.08 8.74
N ALA A 127 10.59 -11.49 9.07
CA ALA A 127 11.56 -11.05 8.08
C ALA A 127 12.10 -12.25 7.27
N ALA A 128 12.47 -13.33 7.96
CA ALA A 128 12.96 -14.55 7.35
C ALA A 128 11.91 -15.24 6.46
N LEU A 129 10.66 -15.33 6.93
CA LEU A 129 9.55 -15.87 6.14
C LEU A 129 9.24 -14.99 4.92
N THR A 130 9.40 -13.67 5.03
CA THR A 130 9.23 -12.76 3.89
C THR A 130 10.32 -13.01 2.84
N LEU A 131 11.59 -13.16 3.25
CA LEU A 131 12.66 -13.54 2.33
C LEU A 131 12.40 -14.91 1.70
N ALA A 132 12.02 -15.91 2.50
CA ALA A 132 11.68 -17.23 2.00
C ALA A 132 10.55 -17.18 0.96
N LEU A 133 9.53 -16.35 1.19
CA LEU A 133 8.49 -16.09 0.20
C LEU A 133 9.05 -15.52 -1.11
N MET A 134 9.91 -14.50 -1.04
CA MET A 134 10.53 -13.89 -2.23
C MET A 134 11.33 -14.94 -3.01
N VAL A 135 12.20 -15.69 -2.32
CA VAL A 135 13.03 -16.73 -2.91
C VAL A 135 12.16 -17.83 -3.54
N CYS A 136 11.06 -18.22 -2.90
CA CYS A 136 10.11 -19.16 -3.48
C CYS A 136 9.47 -18.64 -4.78
N ILE A 137 9.06 -17.36 -4.81
CA ILE A 137 8.42 -16.76 -5.99
C ILE A 137 9.38 -16.71 -7.18
N TYR A 138 10.63 -16.29 -6.96
CA TYR A 138 11.56 -16.01 -8.05
C TYR A 138 12.47 -17.18 -8.42
N GLU A 139 12.95 -17.94 -7.43
CA GLU A 139 14.05 -18.90 -7.63
C GLU A 139 13.58 -20.36 -7.54
N ALA A 140 12.52 -20.64 -6.76
CA ALA A 140 12.08 -22.02 -6.58
C ALA A 140 11.46 -22.61 -7.87
N PRO A 141 11.67 -23.91 -8.15
CA PRO A 141 11.04 -24.60 -9.27
C PRO A 141 9.50 -24.55 -9.22
N SER A 142 8.88 -24.48 -10.40
CA SER A 142 7.42 -24.28 -10.56
C SER A 142 6.57 -25.37 -9.88
N THR A 143 7.06 -26.60 -9.82
CA THR A 143 6.38 -27.76 -9.20
C THR A 143 6.17 -27.59 -7.69
N LEU A 144 7.08 -26.89 -7.01
CA LEU A 144 7.04 -26.65 -5.56
C LEU A 144 6.49 -25.30 -5.17
N ARG A 145 6.72 -24.31 -6.04
CA ARG A 145 6.46 -22.90 -5.78
C ARG A 145 5.08 -22.66 -5.16
N ARG A 146 4.03 -23.28 -5.71
CA ARG A 146 2.64 -23.07 -5.25
C ARG A 146 2.39 -23.55 -3.81
N ASP A 147 2.83 -24.76 -3.46
CA ASP A 147 2.58 -25.32 -2.11
C ASP A 147 3.41 -24.58 -1.05
N LEU A 148 4.68 -24.28 -1.37
CA LEU A 148 5.56 -23.52 -0.46
C LEU A 148 5.03 -22.11 -0.22
N ILE A 149 4.63 -21.39 -1.29
CA ILE A 149 4.01 -20.06 -1.17
C ILE A 149 2.74 -20.12 -0.33
N GLY A 150 1.88 -21.14 -0.53
CA GLY A 150 0.66 -21.31 0.27
C GLY A 150 0.96 -21.47 1.76
N LYS A 151 1.95 -22.30 2.12
CA LYS A 151 2.36 -22.54 3.51
C LYS A 151 3.01 -21.34 4.15
N ILE A 152 3.98 -20.71 3.47
CA ILE A 152 4.66 -19.50 3.96
C ILE A 152 3.66 -18.35 4.08
N GLY A 153 2.76 -18.19 3.08
CA GLY A 153 1.72 -17.19 3.10
C GLY A 153 0.75 -17.36 4.27
N ALA A 154 0.31 -18.58 4.55
CA ALA A 154 -0.54 -18.86 5.72
C ALA A 154 0.14 -18.49 7.04
N GLN A 155 1.46 -18.67 7.16
CA GLN A 155 2.22 -18.26 8.35
C GLN A 155 2.34 -16.74 8.47
N LEU A 156 2.62 -16.04 7.36
CA LEU A 156 2.72 -14.57 7.31
C LEU A 156 1.38 -13.88 7.63
N MET A 157 0.25 -14.48 7.23
CA MET A 157 -1.09 -13.92 7.43
C MET A 157 -1.68 -14.16 8.82
N ARG A 158 -0.95 -14.79 9.75
CA ARG A 158 -1.41 -14.96 11.12
C ARG A 158 -1.54 -13.61 11.84
N GLY A 159 -2.59 -13.44 12.64
CA GLY A 159 -2.87 -12.18 13.33
C GLY A 159 -1.75 -11.69 14.25
N ASP A 160 -0.96 -12.61 14.82
CA ASP A 160 0.19 -12.28 15.67
C ASP A 160 1.40 -11.75 14.88
N MET A 161 1.51 -12.05 13.59
CA MET A 161 2.57 -11.54 12.70
C MET A 161 2.33 -10.08 12.29
N ARG A 162 1.07 -9.61 12.28
CA ARG A 162 0.75 -8.20 11.96
C ARG A 162 1.41 -7.23 12.94
N GLY A 163 1.42 -7.57 14.23
CA GLY A 163 2.10 -6.78 15.26
C GLY A 163 3.62 -6.75 15.07
N ALA A 164 4.22 -7.86 14.65
CA ALA A 164 5.64 -7.94 14.33
C ALA A 164 5.98 -7.12 13.07
N ALA A 165 5.12 -7.16 12.06
CA ALA A 165 5.27 -6.38 10.83
C ALA A 165 5.26 -4.88 11.13
N LYS A 166 4.27 -4.41 11.88
CA LYS A 166 4.23 -3.03 12.36
C LYS A 166 5.53 -2.62 13.07
N LYS A 167 6.04 -3.45 14.00
CA LYS A 167 7.29 -3.15 14.72
C LYS A 167 8.51 -3.11 13.80
N LEU A 168 8.61 -4.06 12.86
CA LEU A 168 9.72 -4.12 11.89
C LEU A 168 9.74 -2.87 11.01
N LEU A 169 8.59 -2.51 10.42
CA LEU A 169 8.46 -1.35 9.55
C LEU A 169 8.82 -0.05 10.28
N LEU A 170 8.30 0.14 11.49
CA LEU A 170 8.67 1.29 12.34
C LEU A 170 10.17 1.34 12.65
N ALA A 171 10.82 0.19 12.87
CA ALA A 171 12.26 0.12 13.11
C ALA A 171 13.09 0.38 11.85
N MET A 172 12.56 0.03 10.68
CA MET A 172 13.22 0.27 9.38
C MET A 172 13.15 1.74 8.95
N GLY A 173 12.10 2.46 9.37
CA GLY A 173 11.85 3.84 8.99
C GLY A 173 11.27 3.97 7.58
N SER A 174 10.68 5.13 7.28
CA SER A 174 9.80 5.33 6.11
C SER A 174 10.41 4.91 4.77
N ASN A 175 11.64 5.32 4.48
CA ASN A 175 12.25 5.03 3.18
C ASN A 175 12.45 3.52 2.96
N MET A 176 12.87 2.82 4.01
CA MET A 176 13.16 1.38 3.92
C MET A 176 11.88 0.56 3.97
N GLU A 177 10.91 1.00 4.77
CA GLU A 177 9.56 0.46 4.79
C GLU A 177 8.91 0.53 3.41
N GLU A 178 8.94 1.67 2.74
CA GLU A 178 8.41 1.80 1.38
C GLU A 178 9.08 0.77 0.45
N GLN A 179 10.41 0.71 0.41
CA GLN A 179 11.14 -0.22 -0.46
C GLN A 179 10.84 -1.69 -0.14
N TRP A 180 10.76 -2.04 1.14
CA TRP A 180 10.35 -3.37 1.59
C TRP A 180 8.96 -3.73 1.05
N MET A 181 7.99 -2.82 1.20
CA MET A 181 6.63 -3.02 0.70
C MET A 181 6.58 -3.06 -0.82
N ARG A 182 7.36 -2.24 -1.54
CA ARG A 182 7.47 -2.30 -3.01
C ARG A 182 8.02 -3.66 -3.46
N SER A 183 9.05 -4.20 -2.80
CA SER A 183 9.61 -5.52 -3.10
C SER A 183 8.58 -6.63 -2.91
N LEU A 184 7.93 -6.65 -1.74
CA LEU A 184 6.91 -7.65 -1.42
C LEU A 184 5.74 -7.59 -2.42
N ASN A 185 5.22 -6.39 -2.70
CA ASN A 185 4.09 -6.20 -3.60
C ASN A 185 4.44 -6.50 -5.06
N LEU A 186 5.69 -6.27 -5.49
CA LEU A 186 6.17 -6.72 -6.80
C LEU A 186 6.18 -8.25 -6.90
N ALA A 187 6.68 -8.95 -5.89
CA ALA A 187 6.65 -10.41 -5.84
C ALA A 187 5.22 -10.96 -5.91
N VAL A 188 4.32 -10.42 -5.08
CA VAL A 188 2.89 -10.78 -5.09
C VAL A 188 2.28 -10.52 -6.46
N THR A 189 2.62 -9.39 -7.10
CA THR A 189 2.14 -9.06 -8.44
C THR A 189 2.62 -10.06 -9.48
N ASN A 190 3.91 -10.42 -9.46
CA ASN A 190 4.46 -11.42 -10.37
C ASN A 190 3.80 -12.79 -10.19
N TRP A 191 3.61 -13.22 -8.94
CA TRP A 191 2.94 -14.48 -8.63
C TRP A 191 1.49 -14.50 -9.11
N ALA A 192 0.72 -13.44 -8.84
CA ALA A 192 -0.67 -13.34 -9.28
C ALA A 192 -0.79 -13.33 -10.82
N MET A 193 0.12 -12.62 -11.49
CA MET A 193 0.13 -12.54 -12.95
C MET A 193 0.56 -13.85 -13.62
N GLU A 194 1.44 -14.63 -12.99
CA GLU A 194 1.77 -15.99 -13.42
C GLU A 194 0.53 -16.90 -13.35
N GLY A 195 -0.18 -16.90 -12.22
CA GLY A 195 -1.40 -17.69 -12.04
C GLY A 195 -2.49 -17.38 -13.07
N HIS A 196 -2.67 -16.09 -13.39
CA HIS A 196 -3.62 -15.67 -14.44
C HIS A 196 -3.24 -16.16 -15.84
N ARG A 197 -1.95 -16.24 -16.18
CA ARG A 197 -1.49 -16.76 -17.49
C ARG A 197 -1.74 -18.26 -17.61
N SER A 198 -1.69 -18.99 -16.50
CA SER A 198 -1.95 -20.44 -16.45
C SER A 198 -3.44 -20.80 -16.39
N GLY A 199 -4.36 -19.83 -16.56
CA GLY A 199 -5.82 -20.08 -16.52
C GLY A 199 -6.37 -20.39 -15.12
N GLY A 200 -5.55 -20.25 -14.06
CA GLY A 200 -5.97 -20.47 -12.69
C GLY A 200 -6.48 -19.19 -12.04
N THR A 201 -7.61 -19.26 -11.33
CA THR A 201 -8.04 -18.20 -10.41
C THR A 201 -7.23 -18.32 -9.12
N THR A 202 -6.01 -17.80 -9.10
CA THR A 202 -5.28 -17.64 -7.84
C THR A 202 -5.71 -16.32 -7.22
N ALA A 203 -6.76 -16.36 -6.39
CA ALA A 203 -6.95 -15.29 -5.42
C ALA A 203 -5.64 -15.15 -4.62
N SER A 204 -5.03 -13.97 -4.65
CA SER A 204 -3.79 -13.74 -3.92
C SER A 204 -4.04 -14.02 -2.43
N PRO A 205 -3.28 -14.93 -1.78
CA PRO A 205 -3.38 -15.11 -0.34
C PRO A 205 -2.87 -13.86 0.42
N PHE A 206 -2.14 -12.97 -0.29
CA PHE A 206 -1.62 -11.72 0.23
C PHE A 206 -2.60 -10.60 -0.10
N GLY A 207 -3.32 -10.16 0.92
CA GLY A 207 -4.19 -9.00 0.88
C GLY A 207 -3.41 -7.69 1.08
N ALA A 208 -4.15 -6.61 1.27
CA ALA A 208 -3.55 -5.33 1.61
C ALA A 208 -2.92 -5.35 3.00
N PHE A 209 -1.79 -4.66 3.12
CA PHE A 209 -1.14 -4.45 4.39
C PHE A 209 -1.47 -3.05 4.91
N SER A 210 -1.85 -2.98 6.18
CA SER A 210 -2.08 -1.73 6.89
C SER A 210 -1.67 -1.86 8.35
N TYR A 211 -1.28 -0.73 8.93
CA TYR A 211 -1.14 -0.58 10.37
C TYR A 211 -1.46 0.85 10.80
N ALA A 212 -1.88 1.00 12.05
CA ALA A 212 -2.08 2.31 12.66
C ALA A 212 -1.15 2.55 13.86
N VAL A 213 -0.76 3.81 14.06
CA VAL A 213 0.07 4.30 15.17
C VAL A 213 -0.66 5.44 15.86
N SER A 214 -0.61 5.46 17.19
CA SER A 214 -1.06 6.59 18.01
C SER A 214 0.14 7.11 18.79
N ALA A 215 0.49 8.38 18.61
CA ALA A 215 1.56 9.05 19.34
C ALA A 215 1.29 10.56 19.38
N SER A 216 1.53 11.20 20.52
CA SER A 216 1.56 12.67 20.64
C SER A 216 0.37 13.40 19.99
N ARG A 217 -0.87 13.00 20.29
CA ARG A 217 -2.12 13.58 19.72
C ARG A 217 -2.34 13.33 18.22
N LEU A 218 -1.52 12.50 17.60
CA LEU A 218 -1.61 12.10 16.20
C LEU A 218 -2.00 10.62 16.11
N TRP A 219 -2.99 10.34 15.29
CA TRP A 219 -3.24 9.01 14.76
C TRP A 219 -2.77 8.97 13.32
N LYS A 220 -1.98 7.96 12.97
CA LYS A 220 -1.47 7.74 11.62
C LYS A 220 -1.79 6.33 11.19
N VAL A 221 -2.40 6.19 10.02
CA VAL A 221 -2.60 4.91 9.34
C VAL A 221 -1.75 4.90 8.09
N GLU A 222 -0.96 3.85 7.90
CA GLU A 222 -0.21 3.59 6.67
C GLU A 222 -0.72 2.32 6.00
N LEU A 223 -0.77 2.35 4.68
CA LEU A 223 -1.35 1.27 3.89
C LEU A 223 -0.66 1.10 2.55
N TYR A 224 -0.45 -0.16 2.19
CA TYR A 224 0.24 -0.61 0.98
C TYR A 224 -0.55 -1.77 0.38
N CYS A 225 -0.89 -1.68 -0.91
CA CYS A 225 -1.63 -2.73 -1.59
C CYS A 225 -1.24 -2.84 -3.07
N PRO A 226 -0.84 -4.01 -3.58
CA PRO A 226 -0.66 -4.19 -5.01
C PRO A 226 -2.04 -4.14 -5.68
N VAL A 227 -2.15 -3.43 -6.79
CA VAL A 227 -3.43 -3.21 -7.49
C VAL A 227 -4.08 -4.53 -7.91
N VAL A 228 -3.28 -5.55 -8.22
CA VAL A 228 -3.78 -6.90 -8.53
C VAL A 228 -4.52 -7.59 -7.38
N ALA A 229 -4.26 -7.21 -6.13
CA ALA A 229 -4.93 -7.76 -4.95
C ALA A 229 -6.18 -6.96 -4.53
N MET A 230 -6.42 -5.80 -5.16
CA MET A 230 -7.63 -5.01 -4.91
C MET A 230 -8.86 -5.67 -5.56
N ILE A 231 -10.02 -5.46 -4.95
CA ILE A 231 -11.30 -6.00 -5.43
C ILE A 231 -11.72 -5.21 -6.66
N MET A 232 -11.92 -5.88 -7.80
CA MET A 232 -12.47 -5.24 -9.00
C MET A 232 -13.99 -5.08 -8.86
N GLU A 233 -14.49 -3.86 -9.00
CA GLU A 233 -15.93 -3.56 -8.85
C GLU A 233 -16.75 -4.21 -9.96
N HIS A 234 -16.21 -4.25 -11.19
CA HIS A 234 -16.87 -4.84 -12.36
C HIS A 234 -15.96 -5.87 -13.03
N PRO A 235 -15.96 -7.15 -12.57
CA PRO A 235 -15.05 -8.20 -13.06
C PRO A 235 -15.19 -8.50 -14.56
N SER A 236 -16.32 -8.16 -15.20
CA SER A 236 -16.52 -8.30 -16.63
C SER A 236 -15.63 -7.35 -17.47
N HIS A 237 -15.07 -6.31 -16.86
CA HIS A 237 -14.24 -5.30 -17.52
C HIS A 237 -12.77 -5.72 -17.46
N HIS A 238 -12.43 -6.82 -18.14
CA HIS A 238 -11.03 -7.20 -18.35
C HIS A 238 -10.57 -6.76 -19.74
N THR A 239 -9.46 -6.02 -19.77
CA THR A 239 -8.84 -5.67 -21.05
C THR A 239 -8.21 -6.91 -21.70
N LYS A 240 -8.41 -7.06 -23.00
CA LYS A 240 -7.69 -8.04 -23.84
C LYS A 240 -6.32 -7.53 -24.29
N ASP A 241 -6.05 -6.25 -24.07
CA ASP A 241 -4.77 -5.62 -24.41
C ASP A 241 -3.73 -5.97 -23.33
N GLU A 242 -2.80 -6.85 -23.69
CA GLU A 242 -1.75 -7.33 -22.77
C GLU A 242 -0.82 -6.22 -22.30
N LYS A 243 -0.53 -5.21 -23.15
CA LYS A 243 0.33 -4.09 -22.77
C LYS A 243 -0.36 -3.19 -21.76
N LEU A 244 -1.64 -2.90 -21.99
CA LEU A 244 -2.43 -2.14 -21.03
C LEU A 244 -2.57 -2.91 -19.71
N ARG A 245 -2.88 -4.22 -19.79
CA ARG A 245 -2.96 -5.09 -18.61
C ARG A 245 -1.66 -5.05 -17.81
N PHE A 246 -0.51 -5.15 -18.47
CA PHE A 246 0.79 -5.04 -17.82
C PHE A 246 0.94 -3.69 -17.11
N SER A 247 0.66 -2.57 -17.79
CA SER A 247 0.73 -1.24 -17.18
C SER A 247 -0.16 -1.09 -15.95
N LEU A 248 -1.38 -1.63 -15.99
CA LEU A 248 -2.38 -1.52 -14.91
C LEU A 248 -2.11 -2.47 -13.73
N SER A 249 -1.56 -3.65 -13.99
CA SER A 249 -1.27 -4.66 -12.95
C SER A 249 -0.02 -4.32 -12.14
N TYR A 250 1.02 -3.75 -12.75
CA TYR A 250 2.30 -3.47 -12.08
C TYR A 250 2.32 -2.12 -11.36
N GLN A 251 1.31 -1.93 -10.51
CA GLN A 251 1.13 -0.75 -9.68
C GLN A 251 0.85 -1.18 -8.24
N GLN A 252 1.22 -0.32 -7.29
CA GLN A 252 0.75 -0.41 -5.91
C GLN A 252 0.16 0.90 -5.45
N LEU A 253 -0.87 0.79 -4.63
CA LEU A 253 -1.43 1.86 -3.84
C LEU A 253 -0.57 2.06 -2.59
N GLU A 254 -0.13 3.29 -2.36
CA GLU A 254 0.51 3.74 -1.13
C GLU A 254 -0.33 4.89 -0.57
N ALA A 255 -0.76 4.76 0.68
CA ALA A 255 -1.52 5.83 1.31
C ALA A 255 -1.17 6.01 2.79
N VAL A 256 -1.28 7.26 3.23
CA VAL A 256 -1.02 7.72 4.59
C VAL A 256 -2.17 8.59 5.01
N ILE A 257 -2.81 8.25 6.12
CA ILE A 257 -3.98 8.94 6.66
C ILE A 257 -3.62 9.40 8.07
N GLN A 258 -3.67 10.71 8.30
CA GLN A 258 -3.31 11.35 9.55
C GLN A 258 -4.52 12.06 10.13
N PHE A 259 -4.77 11.81 11.42
CA PHE A 259 -5.78 12.49 12.21
C PHE A 259 -5.13 13.13 13.43
N VAL A 260 -5.52 14.35 13.73
CA VAL A 260 -5.16 15.02 14.99
C VAL A 260 -6.33 14.87 15.94
N TYR A 261 -6.09 14.38 17.15
CA TYR A 261 -7.11 14.27 18.18
C TYR A 261 -6.84 15.21 19.37
N ARG A 262 -7.91 15.66 20.00
CA ARG A 262 -7.89 16.48 21.21
C ARG A 262 -8.91 15.96 22.21
N VAL A 263 -8.48 15.81 23.45
CA VAL A 263 -9.35 15.52 24.59
C VAL A 263 -9.48 16.81 25.40
N ALA A 264 -10.71 17.24 25.67
CA ALA A 264 -10.99 18.42 26.47
C ALA A 264 -12.02 18.09 27.56
N PHE A 265 -11.63 18.27 28.82
CA PHE A 265 -12.51 18.07 29.95
C PHE A 265 -13.37 19.31 30.15
N ARG A 266 -14.69 19.12 30.23
CA ARG A 266 -15.68 20.11 30.64
C ARG A 266 -16.23 19.73 32.00
N GLU A 267 -17.05 20.60 32.59
CA GLU A 267 -17.62 20.38 33.93
C GLU A 267 -18.42 19.06 34.01
N ASN A 268 -19.21 18.75 32.97
CA ASN A 268 -20.16 17.62 33.00
C ASN A 268 -19.87 16.53 31.95
N TRP A 269 -18.89 16.72 31.06
CA TRP A 269 -18.56 15.78 29.99
C TRP A 269 -17.13 15.95 29.49
N ILE A 270 -16.69 15.03 28.65
CA ILE A 270 -15.39 15.06 27.99
C ILE A 270 -15.62 15.15 26.49
N ASP A 271 -15.04 16.16 25.84
CA ASP A 271 -15.07 16.29 24.39
C ASP A 271 -13.83 15.58 23.80
N VAL A 272 -14.05 14.57 22.96
CA VAL A 272 -13.00 13.93 22.15
C VAL A 272 -13.20 14.36 20.71
N THR A 273 -12.36 15.28 20.25
CA THR A 273 -12.38 15.80 18.88
C THR A 273 -11.31 15.11 18.05
N VAL A 274 -11.64 14.68 16.83
CA VAL A 274 -10.72 14.10 15.86
C VAL A 274 -10.89 14.82 14.53
N ASN A 275 -9.81 15.40 14.03
CA ASN A 275 -9.77 16.13 12.76
C ASN A 275 -8.89 15.38 11.78
N VAL A 276 -9.26 15.40 10.50
CA VAL A 276 -8.38 14.93 9.43
C VAL A 276 -7.28 15.97 9.21
N ASP A 277 -6.03 15.58 9.40
CA ASP A 277 -4.87 16.48 9.22
C ASP A 277 -4.31 16.35 7.81
N ASN A 278 -4.05 15.12 7.37
CA ASN A 278 -3.51 14.88 6.05
C ASN A 278 -3.88 13.51 5.51
N ILE A 279 -4.33 13.45 4.27
CA ILE A 279 -4.50 12.20 3.52
C ILE A 279 -3.64 12.28 2.28
N ARG A 280 -2.72 11.33 2.13
CA ARG A 280 -1.92 11.14 0.91
C ARG A 280 -2.27 9.79 0.32
N CYS A 281 -2.46 9.75 -0.97
CA CYS A 281 -2.77 8.51 -1.67
C CYS A 281 -2.17 8.55 -3.07
N ASP A 282 -1.26 7.63 -3.36
CA ASP A 282 -0.51 7.59 -4.62
C ASP A 282 -0.46 6.18 -5.22
N LEU A 283 -0.31 6.12 -6.54
CA LEU A 283 -0.15 4.90 -7.33
C LEU A 283 1.27 4.85 -7.86
N ILE A 284 2.07 4.00 -7.24
CA ILE A 284 3.50 3.82 -7.53
C ILE A 284 3.69 2.63 -8.47
N GLN A 285 4.56 2.82 -9.45
CA GLN A 285 4.94 1.78 -10.40
C GLN A 285 5.87 0.75 -9.73
N LEU A 286 5.56 -0.54 -9.89
CA LEU A 286 6.32 -1.64 -9.30
C LEU A 286 7.43 -2.20 -10.21
N VAL A 287 7.71 -1.57 -11.34
CA VAL A 287 8.75 -2.00 -12.29
C VAL A 287 9.54 -0.80 -12.79
N SER A 288 10.70 -1.03 -13.39
CA SER A 288 11.48 0.05 -14.00
C SER A 288 10.72 0.70 -15.16
N GLU A 289 10.99 1.98 -15.42
CA GLU A 289 10.46 2.68 -16.61
C GLU A 289 10.85 1.97 -17.91
N THR A 290 12.05 1.40 -17.97
CA THR A 290 12.53 0.64 -19.13
C THR A 290 11.72 -0.62 -19.37
N LEU A 291 11.35 -1.36 -18.31
CA LEU A 291 10.51 -2.54 -18.44
C LEU A 291 9.06 -2.14 -18.78
N MET A 292 8.56 -1.08 -18.16
CA MET A 292 7.23 -0.53 -18.44
C MET A 292 7.08 -0.04 -19.88
N ALA A 293 8.13 0.56 -20.46
CA ALA A 293 8.13 0.99 -21.86
C ALA A 293 8.22 -0.20 -22.84
N LYS A 294 8.88 -1.29 -22.46
CA LYS A 294 9.02 -2.49 -23.31
C LYS A 294 7.75 -3.35 -23.30
N GLN A 295 7.19 -3.62 -22.13
CA GLN A 295 6.07 -4.55 -21.95
C GLN A 295 4.71 -3.87 -21.81
N GLY A 296 4.67 -2.59 -21.42
CA GLY A 296 3.45 -1.82 -21.24
C GLY A 296 3.35 -0.59 -22.17
N TYR A 297 2.52 0.37 -21.78
CA TYR A 297 2.32 1.64 -22.48
C TYR A 297 3.04 2.84 -21.86
N GLY A 298 3.85 2.63 -20.82
CA GLY A 298 4.51 3.68 -20.07
C GLY A 298 3.77 4.08 -18.79
N SER A 299 4.38 4.97 -18.01
CA SER A 299 3.90 5.39 -16.67
C SER A 299 2.66 6.31 -16.71
N ASP A 300 2.30 6.84 -17.87
CA ASP A 300 1.13 7.69 -18.05
C ASP A 300 -0.19 6.93 -17.99
N GLU A 301 -0.17 5.64 -18.36
CA GLU A 301 -1.35 4.76 -18.33
C GLU A 301 -1.41 4.07 -16.96
N LYS A 302 -2.06 4.75 -16.01
CA LYS A 302 -2.20 4.25 -14.65
C LYS A 302 -3.52 4.60 -13.99
N HIS A 303 -3.84 3.84 -12.95
CA HIS A 303 -4.94 4.16 -12.07
C HIS A 303 -4.68 5.47 -11.33
N PHE A 304 -5.74 6.11 -10.90
CA PHE A 304 -5.70 7.29 -10.02
C PHE A 304 -6.75 7.12 -8.90
N PRO A 305 -6.55 7.72 -7.72
CA PRO A 305 -7.54 7.71 -6.66
C PRO A 305 -8.82 8.41 -7.12
N SER A 306 -9.97 7.75 -6.99
CA SER A 306 -11.28 8.30 -7.41
C SER A 306 -12.26 8.50 -6.27
N ARG A 307 -12.12 7.74 -5.17
CA ARG A 307 -12.88 7.92 -3.93
C ARG A 307 -12.08 7.43 -2.73
N ILE A 308 -12.21 8.12 -1.60
CA ILE A 308 -11.73 7.68 -0.28
C ILE A 308 -12.91 7.80 0.69
N SER A 309 -13.16 6.77 1.49
CA SER A 309 -14.19 6.80 2.53
C SER A 309 -13.61 6.24 3.82
N LEU A 310 -13.72 6.99 4.91
CA LEU A 310 -13.17 6.68 6.22
C LEU A 310 -14.28 6.67 7.25
N GLN A 311 -14.28 5.66 8.10
CA GLN A 311 -15.23 5.49 9.19
C GLN A 311 -14.47 5.41 10.50
N LEU A 312 -14.87 6.25 11.46
CA LEU A 312 -14.31 6.33 12.79
C LEU A 312 -15.39 5.88 13.79
N THR A 313 -15.12 4.81 14.52
CA THR A 313 -16.07 4.24 15.48
C THR A 313 -15.40 3.94 16.83
N PRO A 314 -15.78 4.60 17.92
CA PRO A 314 -15.39 4.16 19.27
C PRO A 314 -16.09 2.84 19.61
N LEU A 315 -15.32 1.86 20.08
CA LEU A 315 -15.85 0.53 20.43
C LEU A 315 -16.58 0.53 21.78
N ALA A 316 -16.16 1.38 22.72
CA ALA A 316 -16.85 1.58 23.98
C ALA A 316 -18.00 2.59 23.81
N GLN A 317 -19.19 2.11 23.47
CA GLN A 317 -20.33 2.97 23.14
C GLN A 317 -21.17 3.43 24.35
N ALA A 318 -21.08 2.73 25.50
CA ALA A 318 -21.90 3.02 26.68
C ALA A 318 -21.63 4.40 27.31
N ASP A 319 -20.41 4.92 27.14
CA ASP A 319 -19.99 6.19 27.71
C ASP A 319 -20.21 7.38 26.73
N ILE A 320 -20.80 7.17 25.56
CA ILE A 320 -21.00 8.21 24.54
C ILE A 320 -22.37 8.85 24.71
N LEU A 321 -22.37 10.17 24.92
CA LEU A 321 -23.56 10.98 25.10
C LEU A 321 -24.10 11.51 23.77
N SER A 322 -23.21 11.96 22.88
CA SER A 322 -23.58 12.48 21.56
C SER A 322 -22.39 12.53 20.61
N LEU A 323 -22.68 12.58 19.30
CA LEU A 323 -21.72 12.77 18.23
C LEU A 323 -22.10 14.00 17.41
N THR A 324 -21.11 14.84 17.13
CA THR A 324 -21.25 16.04 16.30
C THR A 324 -20.21 16.05 15.20
N VAL A 325 -20.59 16.48 13.99
CA VAL A 325 -19.71 16.67 12.84
C VAL A 325 -19.76 18.13 12.41
N SER A 326 -18.67 18.61 11.82
CA SER A 326 -18.61 19.95 11.23
C SER A 326 -19.28 20.01 9.85
N ARG A 327 -19.29 21.18 9.20
CA ARG A 327 -20.10 21.43 8.00
C ARG A 327 -19.42 20.84 6.76
N SER A 328 -20.01 19.80 6.17
CA SER A 328 -19.65 19.33 4.82
C SER A 328 -19.37 20.51 3.87
N THR A 329 -18.33 20.40 3.03
CA THR A 329 -17.98 21.49 2.11
C THR A 329 -19.20 21.83 1.25
N ASP A 330 -19.67 23.07 1.30
CA ASP A 330 -20.62 23.60 0.32
C ASP A 330 -19.98 23.42 -1.07
N ASN A 331 -20.76 22.98 -2.06
CA ASN A 331 -20.30 23.01 -3.45
C ASN A 331 -19.91 24.46 -3.76
N PRO A 332 -18.62 24.80 -4.02
CA PRO A 332 -18.28 26.17 -4.32
C PRO A 332 -18.90 26.52 -5.68
N VAL A 333 -19.97 27.31 -5.65
CA VAL A 333 -20.36 28.13 -6.80
C VAL A 333 -19.47 29.36 -6.71
N GLN A 334 -18.27 29.27 -7.28
CA GLN A 334 -17.46 30.46 -7.50
C GLN A 334 -17.84 31.10 -8.84
N GLU A 335 -17.82 32.43 -8.84
CA GLU A 335 -18.53 33.34 -9.74
C GLU A 335 -18.37 33.04 -11.23
N VAL A 336 -19.48 33.22 -11.94
CA VAL A 336 -19.55 33.24 -13.41
C VAL A 336 -18.82 34.48 -13.88
N ASP A 337 -17.52 34.35 -14.17
CA ASP A 337 -16.84 35.38 -14.95
C ASP A 337 -17.23 35.14 -16.42
N THR A 338 -18.22 35.91 -16.87
CA THR A 338 -18.64 35.97 -18.28
C THR A 338 -17.53 36.60 -19.11
N GLU A 339 -16.51 35.82 -19.49
CA GLU A 339 -15.59 36.25 -20.54
C GLU A 339 -16.33 36.24 -21.88
N ARG A 340 -16.78 37.43 -22.32
CA ARG A 340 -17.24 37.66 -23.69
C ARG A 340 -16.01 37.69 -24.62
N GLY A 341 -15.57 36.51 -25.07
CA GLY A 341 -14.59 36.39 -26.14
C GLY A 341 -15.24 36.64 -27.51
N LEU A 342 -14.81 37.70 -28.20
CA LEU A 342 -15.13 37.97 -29.61
C LEU A 342 -14.01 37.37 -30.47
N ASP A 343 -14.18 36.15 -30.95
CA ASP A 343 -13.28 35.56 -31.95
C ASP A 343 -13.70 36.04 -33.35
N ALA A 344 -13.00 37.07 -33.86
CA ALA A 344 -13.07 37.45 -35.26
C ALA A 344 -12.02 36.65 -36.05
N SER A 345 -12.42 35.64 -36.82
CA SER A 345 -11.53 34.97 -37.76
C SER A 345 -11.62 35.64 -39.14
N LEU A 346 -10.48 36.06 -39.69
CA LEU A 346 -10.38 36.58 -41.06
C LEU A 346 -9.85 35.46 -41.95
N GLY A 347 -10.74 34.79 -42.68
CA GLY A 347 -10.38 33.79 -43.69
C GLY A 347 -9.85 34.48 -44.95
N ALA A 348 -8.66 34.09 -45.40
CA ALA A 348 -8.08 34.54 -46.66
C ALA A 348 -8.58 33.67 -47.83
N ALA A 349 -9.50 34.19 -48.66
CA ALA A 349 -9.70 33.91 -50.11
C ALA A 349 -11.01 34.60 -50.62
N PRO A 350 -11.15 34.90 -51.93
CA PRO A 350 -11.84 36.09 -52.39
C PRO A 350 -13.37 35.93 -52.53
N ALA A 351 -14.05 37.05 -52.32
CA ALA A 351 -15.45 37.33 -52.64
C ALA A 351 -16.49 36.51 -51.84
N THR A 352 -16.83 36.99 -50.65
CA THR A 352 -18.16 37.50 -50.26
C THR A 352 -18.04 38.06 -48.83
N ILE A 353 -18.26 39.35 -48.62
CA ILE A 353 -18.17 40.00 -47.30
C ILE A 353 -19.37 39.55 -46.47
N GLY A 354 -19.14 38.67 -45.50
CA GLY A 354 -20.12 38.28 -44.48
C GLY A 354 -19.43 38.21 -43.12
N PHE A 355 -19.71 39.17 -42.24
CA PHE A 355 -19.28 39.13 -40.84
C PHE A 355 -20.14 38.12 -40.08
N THR A 356 -19.61 36.93 -39.76
CA THR A 356 -20.22 36.04 -38.77
C THR A 356 -19.64 36.36 -37.40
N VAL A 357 -20.39 37.12 -36.60
CA VAL A 357 -20.11 37.32 -35.16
C VAL A 357 -20.82 36.20 -34.40
N SER A 358 -20.09 35.18 -33.96
CA SER A 358 -20.61 34.22 -32.97
C SER A 358 -20.18 34.66 -31.58
N ALA A 359 -21.12 35.21 -30.80
CA ALA A 359 -20.92 35.36 -29.36
C ALA A 359 -21.07 33.97 -28.72
N HIS A 360 -20.02 33.48 -28.08
CA HIS A 360 -20.10 32.30 -27.21
C HIS A 360 -20.03 32.77 -25.76
N GLU A 361 -21.16 32.67 -25.06
CA GLU A 361 -21.20 32.79 -23.61
C GLU A 361 -20.66 31.49 -23.01
N LYS A 362 -19.40 31.53 -22.57
CA LYS A 362 -18.75 30.39 -21.94
C LYS A 362 -18.94 30.52 -20.43
N VAL A 363 -19.95 29.85 -19.89
CA VAL A 363 -20.15 29.75 -18.44
C VAL A 363 -19.05 28.84 -17.87
N THR A 364 -17.99 29.44 -17.34
CA THR A 364 -16.90 28.70 -16.70
C THR A 364 -17.24 28.47 -15.22
N ARG A 365 -17.98 27.40 -14.90
CA ARG A 365 -18.13 26.96 -13.50
C ARG A 365 -16.87 26.21 -13.08
N THR A 366 -16.02 26.83 -12.28
CA THR A 366 -14.83 26.20 -11.69
C THR A 366 -15.23 25.36 -10.47
N LEU A 367 -15.83 24.19 -10.71
CA LEU A 367 -16.03 23.20 -9.65
C LEU A 367 -14.66 22.67 -9.20
N ARG A 368 -14.36 22.72 -7.90
CA ARG A 368 -13.25 21.94 -7.34
C ARG A 368 -13.48 20.48 -7.70
N PRO A 369 -12.48 19.76 -8.23
CA PRO A 369 -12.70 18.42 -8.77
C PRO A 369 -13.02 17.38 -7.69
N TRP A 370 -12.67 17.68 -6.43
CA TRP A 370 -12.97 16.86 -5.27
C TRP A 370 -14.06 17.49 -4.42
N LYS A 371 -15.03 16.66 -4.01
CA LYS A 371 -16.04 17.02 -3.01
C LYS A 371 -15.80 16.21 -1.75
N PHE A 372 -16.16 16.81 -0.62
CA PHE A 372 -16.05 16.21 0.68
C PHE A 372 -17.40 16.20 1.39
N GLU A 373 -17.75 15.06 1.97
CA GLU A 373 -18.99 14.87 2.70
C GLU A 373 -18.78 14.15 4.02
N HIS A 374 -19.50 14.61 5.03
CA HIS A 374 -19.61 13.99 6.34
C HIS A 374 -21.01 13.41 6.55
N SER A 375 -21.06 12.22 7.14
CA SER A 375 -22.31 11.63 7.60
C SER A 375 -22.11 10.92 8.94
N VAL A 376 -23.19 10.85 9.72
CA VAL A 376 -23.20 10.20 11.03
C VAL A 376 -24.20 9.07 11.01
N GLN A 377 -23.79 7.90 11.49
CA GLN A 377 -24.67 6.76 11.70
C GLN A 377 -24.45 6.22 13.11
N GLY A 378 -25.38 6.51 14.02
CA GLY A 378 -25.23 6.20 15.44
C GLY A 378 -24.00 6.93 16.02
N ASN A 379 -23.09 6.17 16.62
CA ASN A 379 -21.82 6.68 17.17
C ASN A 379 -20.64 6.64 16.18
N THR A 380 -20.90 6.28 14.92
CA THR A 380 -19.90 6.22 13.87
C THR A 380 -19.96 7.48 13.01
N ALA A 381 -18.81 8.10 12.80
CA ALA A 381 -18.66 9.18 11.84
C ALA A 381 -18.02 8.67 10.55
N THR A 382 -18.56 9.09 9.41
CA THR A 382 -18.06 8.75 8.08
C THR A 382 -17.65 10.01 7.33
N ALA A 383 -16.43 10.02 6.82
CA ALA A 383 -15.87 11.06 5.97
C ALA A 383 -15.58 10.50 4.58
N SER A 384 -16.06 11.16 3.53
CA SER A 384 -15.91 10.71 2.16
C SER A 384 -15.40 11.83 1.25
N TRP A 385 -14.36 11.51 0.48
CA TRP A 385 -13.81 12.33 -0.60
C TRP A 385 -14.08 11.62 -1.91
N PHE A 386 -14.66 12.31 -2.88
CA PHE A 386 -14.95 11.74 -4.18
C PHE A 386 -14.70 12.73 -5.30
N LEU A 387 -14.15 12.19 -6.39
CA LEU A 387 -13.78 12.93 -7.58
C LEU A 387 -15.00 13.06 -8.50
N HIS A 388 -15.25 14.26 -9.00
CA HIS A 388 -16.30 14.56 -9.98
C HIS A 388 -15.73 14.78 -11.38
N GLY A 389 -16.35 14.17 -12.38
CA GLY A 389 -16.01 14.34 -13.79
C GLY A 389 -16.98 15.26 -14.54
N GLY A 390 -16.43 15.99 -15.51
CA GLY A 390 -17.19 16.69 -16.54
C GLY A 390 -17.96 17.93 -16.10
N SER A 391 -18.69 18.52 -17.06
CA SER A 391 -19.58 19.67 -16.86
C SER A 391 -20.84 19.33 -16.05
N GLU A 392 -21.18 18.04 -15.93
CA GLU A 392 -22.38 17.56 -15.22
C GLU A 392 -22.15 17.24 -13.73
N GLY A 393 -20.89 17.23 -13.27
CA GLY A 393 -20.58 16.95 -11.86
C GLY A 393 -20.97 15.54 -11.40
N ARG A 394 -20.82 14.51 -12.25
CA ARG A 394 -21.04 13.10 -11.86
C ARG A 394 -19.80 12.52 -11.19
N GLU A 395 -19.96 11.64 -10.22
CA GLU A 395 -18.81 11.01 -9.54
C GLU A 395 -18.11 10.02 -10.47
N VAL A 396 -16.77 10.10 -10.54
CA VAL A 396 -15.96 9.32 -11.49
C VAL A 396 -15.99 7.82 -11.20
N PHE A 397 -16.18 7.41 -9.94
CA PHE A 397 -16.22 5.98 -9.61
C PHE A 397 -17.55 5.31 -9.99
N SER A 398 -18.67 6.06 -9.98
CA SER A 398 -20.03 5.52 -10.16
C SER A 398 -20.56 5.72 -11.58
N SER A 399 -19.86 6.50 -12.41
CA SER A 399 -20.28 6.78 -13.79
C SER A 399 -19.19 6.35 -14.78
N GLU A 400 -19.54 5.42 -15.66
CA GLU A 400 -18.72 5.17 -16.85
C GLU A 400 -18.95 6.31 -17.85
N PRO A 401 -17.87 6.97 -18.32
CA PRO A 401 -18.02 7.98 -19.35
C PRO A 401 -18.54 7.35 -20.65
N PRO A 402 -19.37 8.05 -21.43
CA PRO A 402 -19.82 7.56 -22.72
C PRO A 402 -18.63 7.16 -23.60
N LYS A 403 -18.71 6.00 -24.27
CA LYS A 403 -17.61 5.46 -25.11
C LYS A 403 -17.11 6.45 -26.16
N LEU A 404 -18.01 7.27 -26.69
CA LEU A 404 -17.67 8.30 -27.69
C LEU A 404 -16.84 9.43 -27.07
N GLU A 405 -17.10 9.79 -25.80
CA GLU A 405 -16.32 10.79 -25.08
C GLU A 405 -14.91 10.29 -24.81
N LEU A 406 -14.70 9.02 -24.46
CA LEU A 406 -13.36 8.45 -24.23
C LEU A 406 -12.41 8.59 -25.43
N LEU A 407 -12.94 8.64 -26.66
CA LEU A 407 -12.16 8.76 -27.89
C LEU A 407 -11.77 10.22 -28.22
N GLN A 408 -12.40 11.20 -27.58
CA GLN A 408 -12.17 12.61 -27.88
C GLN A 408 -10.83 13.12 -27.30
N PRO A 409 -10.16 14.09 -27.97
CA PRO A 409 -8.93 14.71 -27.45
C PRO A 409 -9.15 15.55 -26.19
N ARG A 410 -10.35 16.10 -25.99
CA ARG A 410 -10.75 16.90 -24.82
C ARG A 410 -11.59 16.10 -23.81
N SER A 411 -11.47 14.77 -23.88
CA SER A 411 -12.22 13.84 -23.04
C SER A 411 -11.88 13.96 -21.56
N TRP A 412 -12.81 13.48 -20.72
CA TRP A 412 -12.68 13.38 -19.27
C TRP A 412 -11.26 13.02 -18.80
N PHE A 413 -10.64 13.93 -18.04
CA PHE A 413 -9.34 13.73 -17.39
C PHE A 413 -8.19 13.27 -18.30
N ARG A 414 -8.24 13.59 -19.59
CA ARG A 414 -7.10 13.41 -20.49
C ARG A 414 -5.98 14.40 -20.12
N ASN A 415 -4.73 13.94 -20.10
CA ASN A 415 -3.57 14.75 -19.67
C ASN A 415 -3.72 15.31 -18.24
N ARG A 416 -4.36 14.54 -17.36
CA ARG A 416 -4.74 14.91 -15.99
C ARG A 416 -3.61 15.33 -15.04
N TYR A 417 -2.35 15.08 -15.39
CA TYR A 417 -1.21 15.33 -14.50
C TYR A 417 -0.45 16.64 -14.83
N THR A 418 -0.75 17.28 -15.96
CA THR A 418 0.04 18.43 -16.48
C THR A 418 -0.68 19.78 -16.41
N ASN A 419 -1.99 19.80 -16.13
CA ASN A 419 -2.79 21.02 -16.09
C ASN A 419 -2.55 21.83 -14.79
N PRO A 420 -2.47 23.18 -14.83
CA PRO A 420 -2.42 24.04 -13.64
C PRO A 420 -3.55 23.81 -12.61
N GLY A 421 -4.76 23.48 -13.07
CA GLY A 421 -5.92 23.16 -12.21
C GLY A 421 -6.14 21.66 -11.98
N ARG A 422 -5.06 20.86 -12.04
CA ARG A 422 -5.14 19.40 -11.96
C ARG A 422 -5.75 18.91 -10.62
N PRO A 423 -6.59 17.87 -10.65
CA PRO A 423 -7.11 17.20 -9.45
C PRO A 423 -6.08 16.31 -8.73
N PHE A 424 -4.91 16.10 -9.34
CA PHE A 424 -3.87 15.18 -8.86
C PHE A 424 -2.53 15.90 -8.71
N THR A 425 -1.62 15.33 -7.94
CA THR A 425 -0.20 15.72 -7.96
C THR A 425 0.41 15.43 -9.34
N ARG A 426 1.60 15.97 -9.63
CA ARG A 426 2.35 15.59 -10.86
C ARG A 426 2.66 14.09 -10.90
N GLY A 427 2.82 13.49 -9.73
CA GLY A 427 2.98 12.06 -9.54
C GLY A 427 1.69 11.28 -9.74
N GLY A 428 0.52 11.90 -9.88
CA GLY A 428 -0.76 11.24 -10.11
C GLY A 428 -1.52 10.78 -8.86
N GLY A 429 -0.95 10.96 -7.68
CA GLY A 429 -1.66 10.81 -6.40
C GLY A 429 -2.49 12.03 -6.00
N VAL A 430 -3.07 11.99 -4.80
CA VAL A 430 -3.85 13.07 -4.18
C VAL A 430 -3.31 13.40 -2.80
N ILE A 431 -3.47 14.66 -2.41
CA ILE A 431 -3.18 15.15 -1.06
C ILE A 431 -4.38 15.97 -0.61
N PHE A 432 -5.03 15.54 0.47
CA PHE A 432 -6.04 16.34 1.18
C PHE A 432 -5.39 16.86 2.45
N ALA A 433 -5.22 18.17 2.54
CA ALA A 433 -4.69 18.82 3.73
C ALA A 433 -5.84 19.35 4.61
N GLY A 434 -5.57 19.44 5.91
CA GLY A 434 -6.58 19.74 6.91
C GLY A 434 -7.15 21.16 6.85
N ASP A 435 -6.45 22.08 6.22
CA ASP A 435 -6.93 23.43 5.92
C ASP A 435 -8.00 23.48 4.82
N GLU A 436 -7.95 22.54 3.87
CA GLU A 436 -8.91 22.46 2.76
C GLU A 436 -10.06 21.48 3.03
N TYR A 437 -9.80 20.39 3.77
CA TYR A 437 -10.76 19.30 4.00
C TYR A 437 -10.69 18.69 5.43
N GLY A 438 -10.07 19.38 6.39
CA GLY A 438 -9.75 18.86 7.75
C GLY A 438 -10.79 19.17 8.81
N GLU A 439 -12.04 19.00 8.44
CA GLU A 439 -13.13 19.16 9.36
C GLU A 439 -13.16 18.07 10.45
N GLY A 440 -13.57 18.48 11.64
CA GLY A 440 -13.53 17.69 12.85
C GLY A 440 -14.82 16.96 13.18
N VAL A 441 -14.65 15.79 13.77
CA VAL A 441 -15.71 15.02 14.42
C VAL A 441 -15.51 15.11 15.94
N CYS A 442 -16.56 15.39 16.70
CA CYS A 442 -16.50 15.47 18.15
C CYS A 442 -17.48 14.50 18.81
N TRP A 443 -16.94 13.57 19.60
CA TRP A 443 -17.70 12.71 20.50
C TRP A 443 -17.72 13.32 21.89
N ARG A 444 -18.93 13.50 22.41
CA ARG A 444 -19.14 13.88 23.81
C ARG A 444 -19.25 12.61 24.64
N MET A 445 -18.37 12.44 25.61
CA MET A 445 -18.32 11.29 26.50
C MET A 445 -18.70 11.67 27.92
N ALA A 446 -19.30 10.75 28.66
CA ALA A 446 -19.60 10.92 30.07
C ALA A 446 -18.31 11.06 30.89
N MET A 447 -18.36 11.80 32.00
CA MET A 447 -17.22 11.95 32.92
C MET A 447 -16.72 10.61 33.48
N ALA A 448 -17.59 9.59 33.54
CA ALA A 448 -17.22 8.24 33.91
C ALA A 448 -16.18 7.59 32.97
N ALA A 449 -15.96 8.14 31.76
CA ALA A 449 -14.92 7.69 30.84
C ALA A 449 -13.51 8.17 31.22
N ALA A 450 -13.38 9.12 32.15
CA ALA A 450 -12.08 9.62 32.61
C ALA A 450 -11.19 8.49 33.11
N GLY A 451 -9.93 8.47 32.67
CA GLY A 451 -8.94 7.44 33.01
C GLY A 451 -9.13 6.10 32.28
N LYS A 452 -10.21 5.90 31.54
CA LYS A 452 -10.41 4.69 30.74
C LYS A 452 -9.58 4.75 29.45
N THR A 453 -9.16 3.58 28.97
CA THR A 453 -8.63 3.43 27.62
C THR A 453 -9.75 2.96 26.69
N VAL A 454 -10.05 3.79 25.69
CA VAL A 454 -11.07 3.54 24.68
C VAL A 454 -10.39 3.04 23.41
N GLU A 455 -10.88 1.93 22.87
CA GLU A 455 -10.48 1.44 21.55
C GLU A 455 -11.31 2.11 20.46
N TRP A 456 -10.64 2.58 19.43
CA TRP A 456 -11.18 3.26 18.26
C TRP A 456 -10.93 2.40 17.03
N GLU A 457 -11.98 2.08 16.31
CA GLU A 457 -11.92 1.42 15.03
C GLU A 457 -11.88 2.45 13.91
N ILE A 458 -10.86 2.33 13.06
CA ILE A 458 -10.77 3.03 11.79
C ILE A 458 -11.00 2.00 10.70
N LYS A 459 -12.11 2.15 9.97
CA LYS A 459 -12.37 1.41 8.72
C LYS A 459 -12.21 2.36 7.56
N GLY A 460 -11.67 1.89 6.46
CA GLY A 460 -11.59 2.71 5.27
C GLY A 460 -11.69 1.93 3.99
N ARG A 461 -12.12 2.65 2.95
CA ARG A 461 -12.25 2.17 1.59
C ARG A 461 -11.60 3.16 0.64
N ILE A 462 -10.76 2.67 -0.25
CA ILE A 462 -10.07 3.48 -1.26
C ILE A 462 -10.39 2.88 -2.63
N TRP A 463 -10.92 3.71 -3.52
CA TRP A 463 -11.17 3.35 -4.91
C TRP A 463 -10.12 3.98 -5.79
N VAL A 464 -9.61 3.18 -6.73
CA VAL A 464 -8.72 3.63 -7.79
C VAL A 464 -9.36 3.28 -9.12
N THR A 465 -9.41 4.26 -10.02
CA THR A 465 -10.06 4.13 -11.33
C THR A 465 -9.01 4.32 -12.41
N TYR A 466 -9.09 3.51 -13.45
CA TYR A 466 -8.39 3.73 -14.69
C TYR A 466 -9.34 4.33 -15.72
N LEU A 467 -8.97 5.50 -16.23
CA LEU A 467 -9.50 6.07 -17.46
C LEU A 467 -8.34 6.26 -18.44
N PRO A 468 -8.56 6.03 -19.75
CA PRO A 468 -7.58 6.28 -20.80
C PRO A 468 -6.95 7.66 -20.67
N ASN A 469 -5.61 7.74 -20.72
CA ASN A 469 -4.90 9.02 -20.58
C ASN A 469 -4.29 9.50 -21.91
N LYS A 470 -3.20 8.88 -22.34
CA LYS A 470 -2.55 9.20 -23.62
C LYS A 470 -3.08 8.28 -24.73
N LYS A 471 -3.39 7.04 -24.39
CA LYS A 471 -3.88 6.02 -25.33
C LYS A 471 -5.36 6.18 -25.64
N LYS A 472 -5.71 5.87 -26.89
CA LYS A 472 -7.10 5.76 -27.34
C LYS A 472 -7.57 4.34 -27.09
N THR A 473 -8.20 4.10 -25.95
CA THR A 473 -8.84 2.84 -25.60
C THR A 473 -10.20 3.12 -24.97
N LEU A 474 -11.10 2.13 -25.01
CA LEU A 474 -12.41 2.18 -24.35
C LEU A 474 -12.40 1.47 -22.99
N HIS A 475 -11.24 0.93 -22.59
CA HIS A 475 -11.10 0.22 -21.33
C HIS A 475 -11.23 1.16 -20.15
N VAL A 476 -12.08 0.80 -19.21
CA VAL A 476 -12.29 1.48 -17.92
C VAL A 476 -12.36 0.38 -16.87
N GLU A 477 -11.64 0.55 -15.76
CA GLU A 477 -11.78 -0.34 -14.61
C GLU A 477 -11.68 0.45 -13.31
N THR A 478 -12.44 0.03 -12.31
CA THR A 478 -12.37 0.54 -10.94
C THR A 478 -12.08 -0.60 -10.00
N ARG A 479 -11.12 -0.38 -9.10
CA ARG A 479 -10.73 -1.33 -8.06
C ARG A 479 -10.84 -0.69 -6.70
N ARG A 480 -11.12 -1.50 -5.70
CA ARG A 480 -11.37 -1.09 -4.32
C ARG A 480 -10.49 -1.85 -3.34
N LEU A 481 -9.92 -1.09 -2.41
CA LEU A 481 -9.28 -1.60 -1.20
C LEU A 481 -10.20 -1.36 -0.01
N GLU A 482 -10.25 -2.32 0.91
CA GLU A 482 -10.80 -2.13 2.27
C GLU A 482 -9.72 -2.40 3.31
N PHE A 483 -9.70 -1.61 4.38
CA PHE A 483 -8.81 -1.82 5.52
C PHE A 483 -9.52 -1.54 6.84
N ARG A 484 -8.96 -2.10 7.91
CA ARG A 484 -9.46 -1.95 9.28
C ARG A 484 -8.29 -1.93 10.26
N GLU A 485 -8.26 -0.89 11.08
CA GLU A 485 -7.27 -0.67 12.13
C GLU A 485 -7.93 -0.37 13.47
N LEU A 486 -7.23 -0.72 14.54
CA LEU A 486 -7.63 -0.41 15.91
C LEU A 486 -6.58 0.50 16.55
N LEU A 487 -7.04 1.57 17.17
CA LEU A 487 -6.24 2.52 17.94
C LEU A 487 -6.72 2.56 19.38
N ARG A 488 -5.80 2.86 20.30
CA ARG A 488 -6.10 3.02 21.71
C ARG A 488 -5.88 4.47 22.11
N LEU A 489 -6.86 5.03 22.81
CA LEU A 489 -6.79 6.35 23.39
C LEU A 489 -7.12 6.27 24.87
N THR A 490 -6.17 6.66 25.71
CA THR A 490 -6.42 6.84 27.14
C THR A 490 -6.97 8.24 27.37
N ILE A 491 -8.15 8.32 28.01
CA ILE A 491 -8.85 9.59 28.25
C ILE A 491 -8.28 10.23 29.52
N THR A 492 -7.19 10.97 29.37
CA THR A 492 -6.50 11.71 30.44
C THR A 492 -6.44 13.19 30.13
N GLN A 493 -6.31 14.01 31.19
CA GLN A 493 -6.19 15.48 31.08
C GLN A 493 -4.90 15.92 30.37
#